data_AF-A0A258HIJ0-F1
#
_entry.id   AF-A0A258HIJ0-F1
#
_cell.length_a   1.000
_cell.length_b   1.000
_cell.length_c   1.000
_cell.angle_alpha   90.00
_cell.angle_beta   90.00
_cell.angle_gamma   90.00
#
_symmetry.space_group_name_H-M   'P 1'
#
loop_
_entity.id
_entity.type
_entity.pdbx_description
1 polymer ?
#
loop_
_entity_poly.entity_id
_entity_poly.type
_entity_poly.pdbx_seq_one_letter_code
_entity_poly.pdbx_strand_id
1 'polypeptide(L)'
;MTVLDAPAIRALPFTLDLPAGFTITTGRPGPNFNIWTIRRGQLPLVMVYAGPASQFPIYSGEMVEAGARASVVATEDGRRVALEHLFTRPSAPREVHVWITSVDGADRTLAERIGQSVDVR
;
A
#
# COMPACT_ATOMS: atom_id res chain seq x y z
N MET A 1 -2.63 -8.17 -16.95
CA MET A 1 -2.49 -7.18 -15.86
C MET A 1 -2.73 -5.81 -16.48
N THR A 2 -3.65 -5.03 -15.94
CA THR A 2 -4.12 -3.78 -16.58
C THR A 2 -3.49 -2.58 -15.90
N VAL A 3 -2.84 -1.71 -16.67
CA VAL A 3 -2.33 -0.42 -16.19
C VAL A 3 -3.51 0.55 -16.07
N LEU A 4 -3.61 1.22 -14.92
CA LEU A 4 -4.64 2.22 -14.69
C LEU A 4 -4.31 3.54 -15.42
N ASP A 5 -5.33 4.13 -16.04
CA ASP A 5 -5.28 5.48 -16.55
C ASP A 5 -5.63 6.51 -15.46
N ALA A 6 -5.53 7.80 -15.79
CA ALA A 6 -5.78 8.86 -14.81
C ALA A 6 -7.21 8.86 -14.22
N PRO A 7 -8.28 8.64 -15.01
CA PRO A 7 -9.63 8.43 -14.46
C PRO A 7 -9.70 7.26 -13.47
N ALA A 8 -9.14 6.09 -13.81
CA ALA A 8 -9.17 4.92 -12.94
C ALA A 8 -8.36 5.13 -11.65
N ILE A 9 -7.22 5.81 -11.72
CA ILE A 9 -6.44 6.22 -10.53
C ILE A 9 -7.27 7.14 -9.64
N ARG A 10 -7.98 8.12 -10.22
CA ARG A 10 -8.86 9.01 -9.45
C ARG A 10 -10.05 8.29 -8.82
N ALA A 11 -10.47 7.14 -9.35
CA ALA A 11 -11.58 6.35 -8.82
C ALA A 11 -11.19 5.37 -7.70
N LEU A 12 -9.90 5.27 -7.36
CA LEU A 12 -9.43 4.41 -6.27
C LEU A 12 -10.06 4.82 -4.92
N PRO A 13 -10.25 3.86 -3.99
CA PRO A 13 -10.75 4.13 -2.64
C PRO A 13 -9.70 4.81 -1.73
N PHE A 14 -8.56 5.21 -2.30
CA PHE A 14 -7.46 5.89 -1.64
C PHE A 14 -6.78 6.84 -2.63
N THR A 15 -6.01 7.78 -2.09
CA THR A 15 -5.03 8.59 -2.81
C THR A 15 -3.62 8.16 -2.46
N LEU A 16 -2.66 8.52 -3.30
CA LEU A 16 -1.23 8.43 -3.02
C LEU A 16 -0.46 9.45 -3.85
N ASP A 17 0.78 9.73 -3.44
CA ASP A 17 1.74 10.45 -4.25
C ASP A 17 2.38 9.47 -5.24
N LEU A 18 1.94 9.48 -6.50
CA LEU A 18 2.49 8.64 -7.56
C LEU A 18 3.65 9.36 -8.27
N PRO A 19 4.91 8.94 -8.10
CA PRO A 19 6.03 9.61 -8.75
C PRO A 19 6.00 9.42 -10.27
N ALA A 20 6.59 10.36 -11.02
CA ALA A 20 6.74 10.22 -12.47
C ALA A 20 7.47 8.92 -12.84
N GLY A 21 7.01 8.25 -13.90
CA GLY A 21 7.55 6.96 -14.35
C GLY A 21 7.04 5.73 -13.58
N PHE A 22 6.16 5.91 -12.60
CA PHE A 22 5.47 4.82 -11.93
C PHE A 22 4.10 4.56 -12.55
N THR A 23 3.64 3.31 -12.41
CA THR A 23 2.30 2.90 -12.84
C THR A 23 1.60 2.16 -11.73
N ILE A 24 0.27 2.19 -11.76
CA ILE A 24 -0.58 1.37 -10.90
C ILE A 24 -1.20 0.31 -11.79
N THR A 25 -1.14 -0.94 -11.34
CA THR A 25 -1.72 -2.05 -12.08
C THR A 25 -2.68 -2.84 -11.21
N THR A 26 -3.82 -3.20 -11.77
CA THR A 26 -4.79 -4.05 -11.07
C THR A 26 -4.32 -5.51 -11.12
N GLY A 27 -4.24 -6.13 -9.95
CA GLY A 27 -4.08 -7.57 -9.79
C GLY A 27 -5.35 -8.31 -10.19
N ARG A 28 -5.47 -9.60 -9.83
CA ARG A 28 -6.72 -10.35 -10.04
C ARG A 28 -7.70 -10.00 -8.92
N PRO A 29 -8.79 -9.24 -9.17
CA PRO A 29 -9.77 -8.96 -8.14
C PRO A 29 -10.55 -10.23 -7.77
N GLY A 30 -11.00 -10.30 -6.51
CA GLY A 30 -11.97 -11.28 -6.05
C GLY A 30 -13.37 -10.68 -5.96
N PRO A 31 -14.38 -11.46 -5.54
CA PRO A 31 -15.77 -11.01 -5.50
C PRO A 31 -15.99 -9.74 -4.67
N ASN A 32 -15.24 -9.59 -3.57
CA ASN A 32 -15.42 -8.52 -2.58
C ASN A 32 -14.12 -7.76 -2.28
N PHE A 33 -13.08 -7.92 -3.11
CA PHE A 33 -11.81 -7.23 -2.90
C PHE A 33 -11.11 -6.88 -4.21
N ASN A 34 -10.30 -5.82 -4.15
CA ASN A 34 -9.40 -5.42 -5.22
C ASN A 34 -7.96 -5.38 -4.71
N ILE A 35 -7.02 -5.62 -5.62
CA ILE A 35 -5.58 -5.50 -5.35
C ILE A 35 -4.97 -4.62 -6.43
N TRP A 36 -4.18 -3.65 -6.01
CA TRP A 36 -3.38 -2.81 -6.89
C TRP A 36 -1.92 -2.94 -6.53
N THR A 37 -1.06 -2.82 -7.54
CA THR A 37 0.39 -2.80 -7.35
C THR A 37 0.94 -1.52 -7.96
N ILE A 38 1.64 -0.73 -7.16
CA ILE A 38 2.41 0.42 -7.60
C ILE A 38 3.82 -0.06 -7.95
N ARG A 39 4.26 0.27 -9.15
CA ARG A 39 5.48 -0.29 -9.74
C ARG A 39 6.26 0.71 -10.57
N ARG A 40 7.57 0.54 -10.63
CA ARG A 40 8.47 1.23 -11.58
C ARG A 40 8.91 0.23 -12.64
N GLY A 41 8.34 0.33 -13.84
CA GLY A 41 8.47 -0.73 -14.85
C GLY A 41 7.90 -2.05 -14.34
N GLN A 42 8.76 -3.07 -14.20
CA GLN A 42 8.37 -4.39 -13.68
C GLN A 42 8.61 -4.57 -12.17
N LEU A 43 9.32 -3.65 -11.52
CA LEU A 43 9.60 -3.74 -10.10
C LEU A 43 8.36 -3.31 -9.30
N PRO A 44 7.71 -4.19 -8.51
CA PRO A 44 6.69 -3.77 -7.56
C PRO A 44 7.35 -3.08 -6.36
N LEU A 45 6.73 -2.01 -5.85
CA LEU A 45 7.19 -1.31 -4.65
C LEU A 45 6.14 -1.32 -3.53
N VAL A 46 4.87 -1.18 -3.90
CA VAL A 46 3.77 -1.15 -2.93
C VAL A 46 2.59 -1.95 -3.47
N MET A 47 1.97 -2.74 -2.62
CA MET A 47 0.72 -3.43 -2.91
C MET A 47 -0.37 -2.86 -2.01
N VAL A 48 -1.53 -2.59 -2.60
CA VAL A 48 -2.71 -2.12 -1.87
C VAL A 48 -3.85 -3.11 -2.07
N TYR A 49 -4.37 -3.67 -0.98
CA TYR A 49 -5.58 -4.47 -0.97
C TYR A 49 -6.72 -3.66 -0.36
N ALA A 50 -7.91 -3.76 -0.92
CA ALA A 50 -9.12 -3.19 -0.33
C ALA A 50 -10.26 -4.22 -0.34
N GLY A 51 -10.81 -4.55 0.83
CA GLY A 51 -11.78 -5.63 0.99
C GLY A 51 -12.39 -5.75 2.40
N PRO A 52 -13.03 -6.89 2.72
CA PRO A 52 -13.74 -7.09 3.99
C PRO A 52 -12.82 -7.34 5.20
N ALA A 53 -11.84 -8.22 5.06
CA ALA A 53 -10.77 -8.43 6.03
C ALA A 53 -9.61 -9.19 5.36
N SER A 54 -8.36 -8.85 5.70
CA SER A 54 -7.16 -9.63 5.33
C SER A 54 -6.27 -9.83 6.55
N GLN A 55 -5.36 -10.80 6.50
CA GLN A 55 -4.38 -10.99 7.57
C GLN A 55 -3.58 -9.70 7.78
N PHE A 56 -3.52 -9.25 9.04
CA PHE A 56 -2.65 -8.17 9.50
C PHE A 56 -2.24 -8.47 10.96
N PRO A 57 -0.96 -8.24 11.32
CA PRO A 57 0.13 -7.93 10.41
C PRO A 57 0.61 -9.19 9.64
N ILE A 58 1.12 -9.03 8.43
CA ILE A 58 1.84 -10.10 7.72
C ILE A 58 3.35 -10.03 7.96
N TYR A 59 3.86 -8.84 8.28
CA TYR A 59 5.27 -8.64 8.63
C TYR A 59 5.46 -8.54 10.14
N SER A 60 6.62 -9.00 10.63
CA SER A 60 7.00 -8.80 12.03
C SER A 60 7.55 -7.40 12.25
N GLY A 61 7.19 -6.78 13.38
CA GLY A 61 7.67 -5.46 13.76
C GLY A 61 6.93 -4.92 14.98
N GLU A 62 7.25 -3.69 15.34
CA GLU A 62 6.49 -2.91 16.30
C GLU A 62 5.20 -2.41 15.65
N MET A 63 4.07 -2.58 16.34
CA MET A 63 2.81 -1.99 15.89
C MET A 63 2.67 -0.58 16.47
N VAL A 64 2.37 0.38 15.60
CA VAL A 64 2.03 1.76 15.98
C VAL A 64 0.71 2.19 15.40
N GLU A 65 -0.01 3.00 16.15
CA GLU A 65 -1.31 3.54 15.74
C GLU A 65 -1.28 5.06 15.74
N ALA A 66 -1.83 5.66 14.69
CA ALA A 66 -2.01 7.09 14.54
C ALA A 66 -3.34 7.36 13.82
N GLY A 67 -4.34 7.85 14.56
CA GLY A 67 -5.68 8.05 14.02
C GLY A 67 -6.30 6.73 13.54
N ALA A 68 -6.81 6.70 12.31
CA ALA A 68 -7.43 5.51 11.71
C ALA A 68 -6.45 4.52 11.06
N ARG A 69 -5.13 4.73 11.27
CA ARG A 69 -4.06 3.95 10.65
C ARG A 69 -3.25 3.20 11.70
N ALA A 70 -3.27 1.87 11.61
CA ALA A 70 -2.30 1.00 12.25
C ALA A 70 -1.13 0.75 11.28
N SER A 71 0.10 0.67 11.79
CA SER A 71 1.29 0.41 10.98
C SER A 71 2.22 -0.57 11.67
N VAL A 72 2.84 -1.43 10.89
CA VAL A 72 3.98 -2.24 11.33
C VAL A 72 5.25 -1.52 10.94
N VAL A 73 6.12 -1.29 11.91
CA VAL A 73 7.42 -0.67 11.71
C VAL A 73 8.54 -1.55 12.23
N ALA A 74 9.69 -1.49 11.57
CA ALA A 74 10.90 -2.20 11.99
C ALA A 74 12.08 -1.24 12.00
N THR A 75 13.22 -1.71 12.51
CA THR A 75 14.49 -1.01 12.39
C THR A 75 15.32 -1.69 11.30
N GLU A 76 15.58 -0.97 10.21
CA GLU A 76 16.48 -1.38 9.12
C GLU A 76 17.64 -0.38 9.08
N ASP A 77 18.90 -0.84 9.11
CA ASP A 77 20.11 0.00 9.09
C ASP A 77 20.10 1.16 10.10
N GLY A 78 19.57 0.90 11.31
CA GLY A 78 19.45 1.91 12.37
C GLY A 78 18.35 2.96 12.13
N ARG A 79 17.56 2.82 11.06
CA ARG A 79 16.43 3.68 10.73
C ARG A 79 15.11 2.97 10.99
N ARG A 80 14.16 3.67 11.60
CA ARG A 80 12.79 3.19 11.72
C ARG A 80 12.09 3.28 10.36
N VAL A 81 11.49 2.18 9.94
CA VAL A 81 10.87 2.04 8.63
C VAL A 81 9.49 1.44 8.73
N ALA A 82 8.58 1.86 7.86
CA ALA A 82 7.30 1.19 7.69
C ALA A 82 7.41 -0.07 6.81
N LEU A 83 6.67 -1.12 7.17
CA LEU A 83 6.52 -2.36 6.40
C LEU A 83 5.09 -2.56 5.91
N GLU A 84 4.11 -2.17 6.73
CA GLU A 84 2.70 -2.40 6.47
C GLU A 84 1.85 -1.30 7.08
N HIS A 85 0.74 -0.95 6.43
CA HIS A 85 -0.30 -0.10 6.98
C HIS A 85 -1.66 -0.77 6.83
N LEU A 86 -2.50 -0.62 7.86
CA LEU A 86 -3.89 -0.98 7.85
C LEU A 86 -4.73 0.25 8.16
N PHE A 87 -5.69 0.51 7.29
CA PHE A 87 -6.74 1.50 7.49
C PHE A 87 -8.08 0.78 7.64
N THR A 88 -8.84 1.13 8.67
CA THR A 88 -10.18 0.57 8.91
C THR A 88 -11.26 1.63 8.70
N ARG A 89 -12.39 1.22 8.10
CA ARG A 89 -13.52 2.10 7.75
C ARG A 89 -14.84 1.49 8.20
N PRO A 90 -15.87 2.31 8.48
CA PRO A 90 -17.20 1.81 8.84
C PRO A 90 -17.97 1.22 7.64
N SER A 91 -17.60 1.57 6.42
CA SER A 91 -18.26 1.14 5.18
C SER A 91 -17.28 0.39 4.26
N ALA A 92 -17.82 -0.33 3.27
CA ALA A 92 -16.99 -1.08 2.31
C ALA A 92 -16.16 -0.14 1.40
N PRO A 93 -14.94 -0.54 1.00
CA PRO A 93 -14.13 -1.63 1.59
C PRO A 93 -13.81 -1.35 3.06
N ARG A 94 -13.98 -2.36 3.93
CA ARG A 94 -13.83 -2.21 5.39
C ARG A 94 -12.38 -2.04 5.80
N GLU A 95 -11.49 -2.71 5.10
CA GLU A 95 -10.06 -2.65 5.33
C GLU A 95 -9.34 -2.26 4.03
N VAL A 96 -8.36 -1.39 4.17
CA VAL A 96 -7.35 -1.11 3.15
C VAL A 96 -5.99 -1.43 3.74
N HIS A 97 -5.33 -2.42 3.15
CA HIS A 97 -3.98 -2.85 3.54
C HIS A 97 -2.99 -2.29 2.53
N VAL A 98 -1.87 -1.77 3.03
CA VAL A 98 -0.76 -1.27 2.22
C VAL A 98 0.49 -2.04 2.64
N TRP A 99 0.98 -2.89 1.76
CA TRP A 99 2.21 -3.65 1.96
C TRP A 99 3.34 -3.02 1.18
N ILE A 100 4.42 -2.69 1.89
CA ILE A 100 5.67 -2.23 1.28
C ILE A 100 6.47 -3.49 0.92
N THR A 101 6.87 -3.62 -0.35
CA THR A 101 7.61 -4.79 -0.81
C THR A 101 9.02 -4.79 -0.24
N SER A 102 9.59 -5.98 0.00
CA SER A 102 11.01 -6.12 0.34
C SER A 102 11.88 -5.80 -0.89
N VAL A 103 12.41 -4.59 -0.90
CA VAL A 103 13.38 -4.06 -1.88
C VAL A 103 14.43 -3.27 -1.11
N ASP A 104 15.62 -3.07 -1.70
CA ASP A 104 16.76 -2.48 -1.00
C ASP A 104 17.11 -1.06 -1.49
N GLY A 105 17.97 -0.38 -0.74
CA GLY A 105 18.59 0.89 -1.12
C GLY A 105 17.59 1.99 -1.47
N ALA A 106 17.80 2.68 -2.60
CA ALA A 106 16.94 3.79 -3.02
C ALA A 106 15.49 3.35 -3.28
N ASP A 107 15.28 2.11 -3.73
CA ASP A 107 13.95 1.59 -3.99
C ASP A 107 13.19 1.32 -2.69
N ARG A 108 13.90 0.92 -1.62
CA ARG A 108 13.32 0.82 -0.27
C ARG A 108 12.76 2.14 0.21
N THR A 109 13.53 3.21 0.07
CA THR A 109 13.10 4.57 0.46
C THR A 109 11.91 5.05 -0.37
N LEU A 110 11.91 4.76 -1.67
CA LEU A 110 10.79 5.12 -2.56
C LEU A 110 9.53 4.31 -2.22
N ALA A 111 9.64 3.00 -2.01
CA ALA A 111 8.54 2.13 -1.65
C ALA A 111 7.89 2.59 -0.34
N GLU A 112 8.72 2.93 0.66
CA GLU A 112 8.25 3.46 1.92
C GLU A 112 7.53 4.79 1.76
N ARG A 113 8.11 5.74 1.02
CA ARG A 113 7.50 7.06 0.79
C ARG A 113 6.13 6.94 0.12
N ILE A 114 6.04 6.10 -0.92
CA ILE A 114 4.78 5.86 -1.64
C ILE A 114 3.77 5.23 -0.68
N GLY A 115 4.15 4.17 0.05
CA GLY A 115 3.28 3.51 1.02
C GLY A 115 2.82 4.45 2.13
N GLN A 116 3.68 5.38 2.57
CA GLN A 116 3.36 6.36 3.59
C GLN A 116 2.36 7.41 3.12
N SER A 117 2.41 7.78 1.84
CA SER A 117 1.50 8.75 1.22
C SER A 117 0.09 8.21 0.97
N VAL A 118 -0.14 6.90 1.15
CA VAL A 118 -1.48 6.33 0.98
C VAL A 118 -2.41 6.93 2.03
N ASP A 119 -3.51 7.49 1.55
CA ASP A 119 -4.57 8.04 2.38
C ASP A 119 -5.93 7.56 1.88
N VAL A 120 -6.78 7.13 2.80
CA VAL A 120 -8.01 6.41 2.50
C VAL A 120 -9.20 7.36 2.52
N ARG A 121 -10.08 7.24 1.52
CA ARG A 121 -11.25 8.11 1.34
C ARG A 121 -12.49 7.63 2.09
#